data_AF-A0AAN9EFC7-F1
#
_entry.id   AF-A0AAN9EFC7-F1
#
_cell.length_a   1.000
_cell.length_b   1.000
_cell.length_c   1.000
_cell.angle_alpha   90.00
_cell.angle_beta   90.00
_cell.angle_gamma   90.00
#
_symmetry.space_group_name_H-M   'P 1'
#
loop_
_entity.id
_entity.type
_entity.pdbx_description
1 polymer ?
#
loop_
_entity_poly.entity_id
_entity_poly.type
_entity_poly.pdbx_seq_one_letter_code
_entity_poly.pdbx_strand_id
1 'polypeptide(L)'
;MWTTHADFKNIVKAIWNIQIDGSKMYQICRRLYLLRKPLYTLNKLCYSHIDKKELDTREKIDDLQKQLDLNPHDLALQNTEKIICSGK
;
A
#
# COMPACT_ATOMS: atom_id res chain seq x y z
N MET A 1 -7.09 1.87 5.02
CA MET A 1 -7.77 2.51 3.88
C MET A 1 -7.25 3.94 3.71
N TRP A 2 -7.09 4.45 2.49
CA TRP A 2 -6.59 5.83 2.23
C TRP A 2 -7.54 6.94 2.73
N THR A 3 -8.81 6.62 2.98
CA THR A 3 -9.82 7.52 3.55
C THR A 3 -9.55 7.90 5.01
N THR A 4 -8.72 7.15 5.74
CA THR A 4 -8.35 7.46 7.13
C THR A 4 -7.10 8.33 7.23
N HIS A 5 -6.43 8.63 6.10
CA HIS A 5 -5.22 9.44 6.09
C HIS A 5 -5.55 10.92 6.31
N ALA A 6 -4.76 11.60 7.16
CA ALA A 6 -5.00 13.00 7.52
C ALA A 6 -5.07 13.93 6.29
N ASP A 7 -4.23 13.68 5.28
CA ASP A 7 -4.20 14.49 4.05
C ASP A 7 -5.36 14.25 3.09
N PHE A 8 -6.10 13.14 3.23
CA PHE A 8 -7.23 12.86 2.34
C PHE A 8 -8.26 14.00 2.37
N LYS A 9 -8.65 14.42 3.57
CA LYS A 9 -9.64 15.49 3.76
C LYS A 9 -9.12 16.84 3.26
N ASN A 10 -7.82 17.11 3.45
CA ASN A 10 -7.18 18.33 2.99
C ASN A 10 -7.15 18.41 1.45
N ILE A 11 -6.78 17.32 0.79
CA ILE A 11 -6.76 17.21 -0.69
C ILE A 11 -8.16 17.42 -1.27
N VAL A 12 -9.16 16.75 -0.69
CA VAL A 12 -10.56 16.90 -1.14
C VAL A 12 -11.02 18.34 -0.99
N LYS A 13 -10.80 18.96 0.17
CA LYS A 13 -11.20 20.36 0.43
C LYS A 13 -10.52 21.34 -0.53
N ALA A 14 -9.23 21.16 -0.78
CA ALA A 14 -8.48 22.03 -1.70
C ALA A 14 -9.08 22.00 -3.12
N ILE A 15 -9.39 20.82 -3.65
CA ILE A 15 -9.96 20.69 -5.00
C ILE A 15 -11.42 21.14 -5.05
N TRP A 16 -12.19 20.91 -3.98
CA TRP A 16 -13.59 21.32 -3.94
C TRP A 16 -13.77 22.84 -3.94
N ASN A 17 -12.78 23.57 -3.42
CA ASN A 17 -12.76 25.03 -3.41
C ASN A 17 -12.32 25.66 -4.74
N ILE A 18 -11.89 24.87 -5.72
CA ILE A 18 -11.55 25.38 -7.04
C ILE A 18 -12.83 25.89 -7.73
N GLN A 19 -12.76 27.12 -8.23
CA GLN A 19 -13.79 27.70 -9.10
C GLN A 19 -13.65 27.08 -10.49
N ILE A 20 -14.75 26.53 -10.98
CA ILE A 20 -14.82 25.87 -12.29
C ILE A 20 -16.06 26.42 -12.99
N ASP A 21 -15.87 26.95 -14.19
CA ASP A 21 -16.97 27.44 -15.01
C ASP A 21 -17.67 26.30 -15.76
N GLY A 22 -18.90 26.58 -16.19
CA GLY A 22 -19.74 25.64 -16.92
C GLY A 22 -20.90 25.09 -16.09
N SER A 23 -21.59 24.07 -16.64
CA SER A 23 -22.76 23.49 -16.00
C SER A 23 -22.40 22.81 -14.67
N LYS A 24 -23.36 22.71 -13.75
CA LYS A 24 -23.14 22.08 -12.42
C LYS A 24 -22.60 20.65 -12.54
N MET A 25 -23.11 19.89 -13.52
CA MET A 25 -22.63 18.54 -13.80
C MET A 25 -21.17 18.54 -14.27
N TYR A 26 -20.80 19.46 -15.16
CA TYR A 26 -19.41 19.61 -15.60
C TYR A 26 -18.48 19.97 -14.43
N GLN A 27 -18.88 20.90 -13.57
CA GLN A 27 -18.11 21.30 -12.40
C GLN A 27 -17.81 20.11 -11.48
N ILE A 28 -18.82 19.28 -11.19
CA ILE A 28 -18.66 18.07 -10.36
C ILE A 28 -17.72 17.07 -11.05
N CYS A 29 -17.97 16.74 -12.32
CA CYS A 29 -17.13 15.80 -13.07
C CYS A 29 -15.67 16.26 -13.15
N ARG A 30 -15.43 17.57 -13.31
CA ARG A 30 -14.08 18.13 -13.31
C ARG A 30 -13.42 18.06 -11.94
N ARG A 31 -14.12 18.32 -10.85
CA ARG A 31 -13.58 18.14 -9.49
C ARG A 31 -13.18 16.69 -9.23
N LEU A 32 -14.02 15.73 -9.62
CA LEU A 32 -13.73 14.30 -9.51
C LEU A 32 -12.52 13.90 -10.36
N TYR A 33 -12.43 14.42 -11.58
CA TYR A 33 -11.26 14.21 -12.44
C TYR A 33 -9.97 14.76 -11.81
N LEU A 34 -10.01 15.97 -11.26
CA LEU A 34 -8.86 16.60 -10.60
C LEU A 34 -8.43 15.84 -9.33
N LEU A 35 -9.36 15.22 -8.62
CA LEU A 35 -9.07 14.38 -7.45
C LEU A 35 -8.32 13.10 -7.80
N ARG A 36 -8.45 12.59 -9.03
CA ARG A 36 -7.87 11.30 -9.42
C ARG A 36 -6.36 11.23 -9.19
N LYS A 37 -5.60 12.23 -9.63
CA LYS A 37 -4.13 12.20 -9.55
C LYS A 37 -3.61 12.33 -8.10
N PRO A 38 -4.06 13.31 -7.30
CA PRO A 38 -3.63 13.42 -5.90
C PRO A 38 -4.02 12.21 -5.05
N LEU A 39 -5.21 11.63 -5.26
CA LEU A 39 -5.62 10.44 -4.53
C LEU A 39 -4.82 9.20 -4.95
N TYR A 40 -4.48 9.07 -6.23
CA TYR A 40 -3.57 8.03 -6.69
C TYR A 40 -2.19 8.16 -6.05
N THR A 41 -1.63 9.38 -6.00
CA THR A 41 -0.34 9.65 -5.34
C THR A 41 -0.40 9.35 -3.84
N LEU A 42 -1.46 9.77 -3.15
CA LEU A 42 -1.65 9.49 -1.73
C LEU A 42 -1.72 7.98 -1.47
N ASN A 43 -2.52 7.26 -2.27
CA ASN A 43 -2.63 5.82 -2.17
C ASN A 43 -1.26 5.14 -2.41
N LYS A 44 -0.51 5.61 -3.42
CA LYS A 44 0.84 5.10 -3.65
C LYS A 44 1.77 5.38 -2.47
N LEU A 45 1.77 6.59 -1.90
CA LEU A 45 2.62 6.91 -0.75
C LEU A 45 2.31 6.02 0.47
N CYS A 46 1.03 5.88 0.82
CA CYS A 46 0.65 5.12 2.00
C CYS A 46 0.75 3.60 1.82
N TYR A 47 0.58 3.09 0.59
CA TYR A 47 0.43 1.65 0.33
C TYR A 47 1.55 1.06 -0.55
N SER A 48 2.47 1.87 -1.12
CA SER A 48 3.58 1.36 -1.95
C SER A 48 4.53 0.43 -1.21
N HIS A 49 4.61 0.54 0.12
CA HIS A 49 5.45 -0.32 0.94
C HIS A 49 4.77 -1.62 1.36
N ILE A 50 3.47 -1.78 1.14
CA ILE A 50 2.76 -3.01 1.48
C ILE A 50 3.17 -4.11 0.51
N ASP A 51 3.15 -3.81 -0.79
CA ASP A 51 3.61 -4.73 -1.83
C ASP A 51 5.10 -5.08 -1.64
N LYS A 52 5.93 -4.09 -1.30
CA LYS A 52 7.36 -4.33 -0.99
C LYS A 52 7.55 -5.18 0.25
N LYS A 53 6.86 -4.89 1.36
CA LYS A 53 6.99 -5.65 2.60
C LYS A 53 6.54 -7.10 2.39
N GLU A 54 5.51 -7.32 1.60
CA GLU A 54 5.07 -8.67 1.24
C GLU A 54 6.11 -9.39 0.37
N LEU A 55 6.67 -8.71 -0.63
CA LEU A 55 7.75 -9.23 -1.47
C LEU A 55 9.00 -9.58 -0.66
N ASP A 56 9.48 -8.65 0.18
CA ASP A 56 10.64 -8.85 1.05
C ASP A 56 10.41 -10.01 2.04
N THR A 57 9.17 -10.18 2.52
CA THR A 57 8.82 -11.30 3.41
C THR A 57 8.83 -12.63 2.65
N ARG A 58 8.35 -12.65 1.40
CA ARG A 58 8.40 -13.84 0.53
C ARG A 58 9.84 -14.21 0.17
N GLU A 59 10.68 -13.25 -0.17
CA GLU A 59 12.10 -13.49 -0.46
C GLU A 59 12.84 -14.05 0.76
N LYS A 60 12.56 -13.54 1.96
CA LYS A 60 13.12 -14.07 3.21
C LYS A 60 12.70 -15.52 3.47
N ILE A 61 11.45 -15.87 3.17
CA ILE A 61 10.97 -17.25 3.31
C ILE A 61 11.67 -18.16 2.30
N ASP A 62 11.78 -17.73 1.03
CA ASP A 62 12.44 -18.50 -0.02
C ASP A 62 13.93 -18.76 0.27
N ASP A 63 14.63 -17.76 0.81
CA ASP A 63 16.02 -17.90 1.24
C ASP A 63 16.17 -18.84 2.45
N LEU A 64 15.30 -18.72 3.45
CA LEU A 64 15.27 -19.65 4.60
C LEU A 64 14.99 -21.09 4.16
N GLN A 65 14.09 -21.29 3.20
CA GLN A 65 13.76 -22.61 2.66
C GLN A 65 14.97 -23.23 1.95
N LYS A 66 15.69 -22.46 1.14
CA LYS A 66 16.94 -22.90 0.50
C LYS A 66 18.01 -23.29 1.52
N GLN A 67 18.14 -22.54 2.60
CA GLN A 67 19.09 -22.86 3.67
C GLN A 67 18.71 -24.14 4.43
N LEU A 68 17.41 -24.38 4.65
CA LEU A 68 16.90 -25.62 5.24
C LEU A 68 17.06 -26.83 4.31
N ASP A 69 16.88 -26.66 3.00
CA ASP A 69 17.11 -27.74 2.03
C ASP A 69 18.58 -28.23 2.06
N LEU A 70 19.52 -27.32 2.32
CA LEU A 70 20.95 -27.62 2.45
C LEU A 70 21.31 -28.17 3.83
N ASN A 71 20.62 -27.75 4.90
CA ASN A 71 20.85 -28.19 6.27
C ASN A 71 19.52 -28.46 7.01
N PRO A 72 18.89 -29.62 6.75
CA PRO A 72 17.53 -29.90 7.23
C PRO A 72 17.42 -30.12 8.75
N HIS A 73 18.54 -30.24 9.47
CA HIS A 73 18.56 -30.44 10.93
C HIS A 73 18.87 -29.16 11.72
N ASP A 74 18.96 -28.00 11.06
CA ASP A 74 19.16 -26.74 11.77
C ASP A 74 17.85 -26.30 12.47
N LEU A 75 17.79 -26.60 13.77
CA LEU A 75 16.66 -26.28 14.63
C LEU A 75 16.39 -24.77 14.75
N ALA A 76 17.41 -23.92 14.56
CA ALA A 76 17.23 -22.47 14.61
C ALA A 76 16.50 -21.96 13.36
N LEU A 77 16.84 -22.50 12.18
CA LEU A 77 16.17 -22.18 10.92
C LEU A 77 14.72 -22.69 10.91
N GLN A 78 14.47 -23.92 11.39
CA GLN A 78 13.11 -24.48 11.50
C GLN A 78 12.20 -23.68 12.44
N ASN A 79 12.73 -23.21 13.57
CA ASN A 79 11.96 -22.38 14.51
C ASN A 79 11.63 -21.01 13.91
N THR A 80 12.56 -20.43 13.16
CA THR A 80 12.37 -19.14 12.49
C THR A 80 11.30 -19.22 11.39
N GLU A 81 11.31 -20.28 10.57
CA GLU A 81 10.26 -20.53 9.56
C GLU A 81 8.87 -20.67 10.22
N LYS A 82 8.77 -21.45 11.30
CA LYS A 82 7.50 -21.64 12.02
C LYS A 82 6.92 -20.33 12.57
N ILE A 83 7.76 -19.46 13.11
CA ILE A 83 7.33 -18.15 13.63
C ILE A 83 6.81 -17.26 12.49
N ILE A 84 7.49 -17.26 11.34
CA ILE A 84 7.10 -16.45 10.17
C ILE A 84 5.80 -16.99 9.54
N CYS A 85 5.64 -18.31 9.46
CA CYS A 85 4.46 -18.96 8.89
C CYS A 85 3.23 -18.94 9.81
N SER A 86 3.42 -18.94 11.13
CA SER A 86 2.32 -18.95 12.12
C SER A 86 1.72 -17.57 12.40
N GLY A 87 2.32 -16.48 11.89
CA GLY A 87 1.82 -15.11 12.02
C GLY A 87 0.73 -14.70 11.01
N LYS A 88 0.11 -15.67 10.31
CA LYS A 88 -1.02 -15.46 9.39
C LYS A 88 -2.36 -15.43 10.12
#